data_AF-A0A1Q8QJP6-F1
#
_entry.id   AF-A0A1Q8QJP6-F1
#
_cell.length_a   1.000
_cell.length_b   1.000
_cell.length_c   1.000
_cell.angle_alpha   90.00
_cell.angle_beta   90.00
_cell.angle_gamma   90.00
#
_symmetry.space_group_name_H-M   'P 1'
#
loop_
_entity.id
_entity.type
_entity.pdbx_description
1 polymer ?
#
loop_
_entity_poly.entity_id
_entity_poly.type
_entity_poly.pdbx_seq_one_letter_code
_entity_poly.pdbx_strand_id
1 'polypeptide(L)' 'MRDLEKLIDEVNGSMSMEGMPLTQTDKDRIRHCAGNDKLVEKTIAELIIKHTAVMDQTHEQQL' A
#
# COMPACT_ATOMS: atom_id res chain seq x y z
N MET A 1 2.06 -15.76 -12.68
CA MET A 1 3.11 -14.83 -12.21
C MET A 1 3.40 -13.71 -13.20
N ARG A 2 3.57 -13.98 -14.51
CA ARG A 2 3.73 -12.89 -15.52
C ARG A 2 2.59 -11.88 -15.52
N ASP A 3 1.35 -12.34 -15.36
CA ASP A 3 0.17 -11.46 -15.35
C ASP A 3 0.11 -10.56 -14.11
N LEU A 4 0.65 -11.03 -12.98
CA LEU A 4 0.71 -10.26 -11.73
C LEU A 4 1.77 -9.15 -11.82
N GLU A 5 2.95 -9.44 -12.35
CA GLU A 5 3.98 -8.41 -12.53
C GLU A 5 3.54 -7.36 -13.56
N LYS A 6 2.87 -7.78 -14.64
CA LYS A 6 2.28 -6.85 -15.62
C LYS A 6 1.25 -5.93 -14.97
N LEU A 7 0.39 -6.45 -14.11
CA LEU A 7 -0.56 -5.64 -13.33
C LEU A 7 0.16 -4.65 -12.41
N ILE A 8 1.22 -5.08 -11.73
CA ILE A 8 2.04 -4.21 -10.86
C ILE A 8 2.68 -3.08 -11.70
N ASP A 9 3.21 -3.41 -12.87
CA ASP A 9 3.84 -2.44 -13.77
C ASP A 9 2.83 -1.44 -14.34
N GLU A 10 1.62 -1.88 -14.71
CA GLU A 10 0.53 -1.01 -15.17
C GLU A 10 0.07 -0.05 -14.07
N VAL A 11 -0.14 -0.54 -12.85
CA VAL A 11 -0.50 0.30 -11.70
C VAL A 11 0.64 1.27 -11.39
N ASN A 12 1.88 0.81 -11.36
CA ASN A 12 3.03 1.68 -11.14
C ASN A 12 3.18 2.75 -12.23
N GLY A 13 2.91 2.41 -13.49
CA GLY A 13 2.91 3.35 -14.60
C GLY A 13 1.88 4.47 -14.40
N SER A 14 0.64 4.10 -14.06
CA SER A 14 -0.42 5.06 -13.75
C SER A 14 -0.04 6.00 -12.59
N MET A 15 0.41 5.42 -11.49
CA MET A 15 0.81 6.16 -10.29
C MET A 15 2.04 7.06 -10.54
N SER A 16 2.98 6.63 -11.38
CA SER A 16 4.15 7.42 -11.77
C SER A 16 3.78 8.63 -12.63
N MET A 17 2.76 8.52 -13.49
CA MET A 17 2.27 9.67 -14.28
C MET A 17 1.72 10.78 -13.38
N GLU A 18 1.15 10.42 -12.23
CA GLU A 18 0.69 11.36 -11.20
C GLU A 18 1.80 11.83 -10.24
N GLY A 19 3.07 11.48 -10.51
CA GLY A 19 4.21 11.83 -9.65
C GLY A 19 4.30 11.03 -8.34
N MET A 20 3.57 9.92 -8.22
CA MET A 20 3.48 9.09 -7.02
C MET A 20 3.84 7.62 -7.30
N PRO A 21 5.06 7.29 -7.79
CA PRO A 21 5.44 5.92 -8.13
C PRO A 21 5.27 4.95 -6.94
N LEU A 22 4.92 3.70 -7.22
CA LEU A 22 4.80 2.68 -6.17
C LEU A 22 6.16 2.39 -5.54
N THR A 23 6.20 2.35 -4.20
CA THR A 23 7.40 1.90 -3.48
C THR A 23 7.55 0.38 -3.62
N GLN A 24 8.74 -0.14 -3.31
CA GLN A 24 8.95 -1.59 -3.29
C GLN A 24 8.00 -2.28 -2.30
N THR A 25 7.75 -1.67 -1.14
CA THR A 25 6.81 -2.18 -0.14
C THR A 25 5.37 -2.26 -0.68
N ASP A 26 4.94 -1.29 -1.50
CA ASP A 26 3.61 -1.33 -2.10
C ASP A 26 3.50 -2.46 -3.13
N LYS A 27 4.53 -2.65 -3.95
CA LYS A 27 4.61 -3.78 -4.90
C LYS A 27 4.57 -5.13 -4.17
N ASP A 28 5.29 -5.26 -3.06
CA ASP A 28 5.31 -6.48 -2.26
C ASP A 28 3.95 -6.75 -1.59
N ARG A 29 3.24 -5.71 -1.14
CA ARG A 29 1.85 -5.83 -0.65
C ARG A 29 0.89 -6.30 -1.73
N ILE A 30 1.00 -5.78 -2.96
CA ILE A 30 0.19 -6.25 -4.09
C ILE A 30 0.44 -7.74 -4.34
N ARG A 31 1.71 -8.18 -4.34
CA ARG A 31 2.05 -9.62 -4.48
C ARG A 31 1.49 -10.47 -3.35
N HIS A 32 1.55 -9.97 -2.12
CA HIS A 32 1.03 -10.67 -0.94
C HIS A 32 -0.49 -10.86 -1.00
N CYS A 33 -1.22 -9.86 -1.50
CA CYS A 33 -2.68 -9.85 -1.50
C CYS A 33 -3.32 -10.45 -2.76
N ALA A 34 -2.56 -10.61 -3.84
CA ALA A 34 -3.09 -11.02 -5.14
C ALA A 34 -3.91 -12.32 -5.06
N GLY A 35 -5.20 -12.23 -5.41
CA GLY A 35 -6.13 -13.37 -5.41
C GLY A 35 -6.59 -13.84 -4.02
N ASN A 36 -6.37 -13.06 -2.96
CA ASN A 36 -6.78 -13.40 -1.60
C ASN A 36 -7.45 -12.23 -0.88
N ASP A 37 -8.78 -12.18 -0.96
CA ASP A 37 -9.60 -11.11 -0.40
C ASP A 37 -9.43 -10.94 1.12
N LYS A 38 -9.22 -12.03 1.86
CA LYS A 38 -8.96 -11.97 3.30
C LYS A 38 -7.64 -11.26 3.62
N LEU A 39 -6.61 -11.47 2.80
CA LEU A 39 -5.33 -10.76 2.95
C LEU A 39 -5.46 -9.29 2.55
N VAL A 40 -6.29 -8.97 1.55
CA VAL A 40 -6.61 -7.59 1.20
C VAL A 40 -7.23 -6.86 2.40
N GLU A 41 -8.30 -7.41 2.98
CA GLU A 41 -8.98 -6.82 4.13
C GLU A 41 -8.06 -6.63 5.34
N LYS A 42 -7.26 -7.66 5.66
CA LYS A 42 -6.28 -7.60 6.73
C LYS A 42 -5.22 -6.51 6.50
N THR A 43 -4.68 -6.43 5.29
CA THR A 43 -3.66 -5.44 4.93
C THR A 43 -4.22 -4.02 5.00
N ILE A 44 -5.48 -3.81 4.58
CA ILE A 44 -6.16 -2.52 4.72
C ILE A 44 -6.30 -2.14 6.20
N ALA A 45 -6.75 -3.06 7.06
CA ALA A 45 -6.88 -2.80 8.49
C ALA A 45 -5.54 -2.45 9.15
N GLU A 46 -4.46 -3.17 8.81
CA GLU A 46 -3.11 -2.88 9.30
C GLU A 46 -2.59 -1.53 8.82
N LEU A 47 -2.87 -1.14 7.57
CA LEU A 47 -2.54 0.18 7.05
C LEU A 47 -3.27 1.29 7.79
N ILE A 48 -4.58 1.13 8.03
CA ILE A 48 -5.37 2.08 8.80
C ILE A 48 -4.75 2.24 10.20
N ILE A 49 -4.50 1.14 10.91
CA ILE A 49 -3.90 1.20 12.26
C ILE A 49 -2.55 1.93 12.24
N LYS A 50 -1.67 1.57 11.29
CA LYS A 50 -0.33 2.17 11.17
C LYS A 50 -0.39 3.69 11.00
N HIS A 51 -1.33 4.18 10.19
CA HIS A 51 -1.39 5.60 9.85
C HIS A 51 -2.28 6.40 10.81
N THR A 52 -3.25 5.76 11.48
CA THR A 52 -4.03 6.39 12.55
C THR A 52 -3.20 6.53 13.83
N ALA A 53 -2.43 5.52 14.24
CA ALA A 53 -1.62 5.58 15.47
C ALA A 53 -0.50 6.64 15.41
N VAL A 54 -0.02 6.97 14.22
CA VAL A 54 0.99 8.02 14.02
C VAL A 54 0.38 9.42 14.16
N MET A 55 -0.92 9.60 13.89
CA MET A 55 -1.58 10.91 14.04
C MET A 55 -1.70 11.33 15.51
N ASP A 56 -2.00 10.40 16.42
CA ASP A 56 -2.13 10.72 17.86
C ASP A 56 -0.77 11.12 18.48
N GLN A 57 0.33 10.47 18.08
CA GLN A 57 1.66 10.79 18.59
C GLN A 57 2.22 12.13 18.06
N THR A 58 1.77 12.57 16.88
CA THR A 58 2.25 13.82 16.27
C THR A 58 1.53 15.04 16.85
N HIS A 59 0.28 14.91 17.31
CA HIS A 59 -0.45 16.00 17.98
C HIS A 59 0.01 16.24 19.43
N GLU A 60 0.42 15.21 20.17
CA GLU A 60 0.90 15.38 21.55
C GLU A 60 2.32 15.96 21.67
N GLN A 61 3.14 15.89 20.61
CA GLN A 61 4.49 16.47 20.61
C GLN A 61 4.55 17.95 20.22
N GLN A 62 3.41 18.59 19.93
CA GLN A 62 3.33 20.01 19.56
C GLN A 62 2.52 20.88 20.53
N LEU A 63 2.17 20.38 21.72
CA LEU A 63 1.47 21.11 22.78
C LEU A 63 2.42 21.49 23.93
#